data_AF-A0AA37SXV9-F1
#
_entry.id   AF-A0AA37SXV9-F1
#
_cell.length_a   1.000
_cell.length_b   1.000
_cell.length_c   1.000
_cell.angle_alpha   90.00
_cell.angle_beta   90.00
_cell.angle_gamma   90.00
#
_symmetry.space_group_name_H-M   'P 1'
#
loop_
_entity.id
_entity.type
_entity.pdbx_description
1 polymer ?
#
loop_
_entity_poly.entity_id
_entity_poly.type
_entity_poly.pdbx_seq_one_letter_code
_entity_poly.pdbx_strand_id
1 'polypeptide(L)'
;MTYFTALLLLKILVSLVFVGIPFLLLSKDRLQIITRSTHENVLFYRLYGVAIMALLVAYGSAIPLAQQGHFSWGIAMMGLVSNLGGSTLLFHLGKGKQSMVLASFFGFITILLLFSMVFSDAVVTPIF
;
A
#
# COMPACT_ATOMS: atom_id res chain seq x y z
N MET A 1 -17.86 1.68 11.29
CA MET A 1 -16.55 1.58 10.59
C MET A 1 -15.66 2.73 11.07
N THR A 2 -14.37 2.51 11.36
CA THR A 2 -13.47 3.57 11.87
C THR A 2 -12.66 4.23 10.74
N TYR A 3 -12.07 5.41 11.00
CA TYR A 3 -11.21 6.09 10.02
C TYR A 3 -9.99 5.24 9.67
N PHE A 4 -9.41 4.57 10.68
CA PHE A 4 -8.28 3.68 10.48
C PHE A 4 -8.67 2.47 9.63
N THR A 5 -9.86 1.86 9.84
CA THR A 5 -10.37 0.80 8.96
C THR A 5 -10.53 1.27 7.52
N ALA A 6 -11.10 2.45 7.29
CA ALA A 6 -11.28 3.01 5.95
C ALA A 6 -9.94 3.23 5.23
N LEU A 7 -8.94 3.75 5.95
CA LEU A 7 -7.59 3.94 5.44
C LEU A 7 -6.93 2.61 5.04
N LEU A 8 -7.05 1.58 5.89
CA LEU A 8 -6.52 0.25 5.60
C LEU A 8 -7.20 -0.38 4.39
N LEU A 9 -8.53 -0.31 4.30
CA LEU A 9 -9.28 -0.83 3.16
C LEU A 9 -8.90 -0.14 1.85
N LEU A 10 -8.79 1.19 1.85
CA LEU A 10 -8.34 1.94 0.68
C LEU A 10 -6.94 1.47 0.23
N LYS A 11 -6.00 1.35 1.18
CA LYS A 11 -4.64 0.88 0.89
C LYS A 11 -4.65 -0.56 0.36
N ILE A 12 -5.46 -1.45 0.94
CA ILE A 12 -5.58 -2.85 0.49
C ILE A 12 -6.09 -2.90 -0.94
N LEU A 13 -7.20 -2.23 -1.22
CA LEU A 13 -7.84 -2.25 -2.54
C LEU A 13 -6.92 -1.70 -3.62
N VAL A 14 -6.32 -0.53 -3.40
CA VAL A 14 -5.43 0.09 -4.39
C VAL A 14 -4.17 -0.76 -4.59
N SER A 15 -3.53 -1.25 -3.53
CA SER A 15 -2.32 -2.06 -3.68
C SER A 15 -2.61 -3.41 -4.34
N LEU A 16 -3.77 -4.01 -4.07
CA LEU A 16 -4.19 -5.25 -4.72
C LEU A 16 -4.42 -5.05 -6.22
N VAL A 17 -5.17 -4.01 -6.60
CA VAL A 17 -5.55 -3.76 -8.00
C VAL A 17 -4.37 -3.31 -8.84
N PHE A 18 -3.51 -2.43 -8.32
CA PHE A 18 -2.43 -1.82 -9.10
C PHE A 18 -1.11 -2.58 -9.01
N VAL A 19 -0.92 -3.42 -7.99
CA VAL A 19 0.35 -4.12 -7.77
C VAL A 19 0.15 -5.61 -7.60
N GLY A 20 -0.58 -6.06 -6.56
CA GLY A 20 -0.71 -7.49 -6.22
C GLY A 20 -1.23 -8.35 -7.37
N ILE A 21 -2.43 -8.05 -7.88
CA ILE A 21 -3.05 -8.78 -8.99
C ILE A 21 -2.20 -8.68 -10.27
N PRO A 22 -1.82 -7.48 -10.74
CA PRO A 22 -1.01 -7.35 -11.94
C PRO A 22 0.29 -8.15 -11.88
N PHE A 23 1.03 -8.03 -10.76
CA PHE A 23 2.34 -8.62 -10.62
C PHE A 23 2.30 -10.12 -10.37
N LEU A 24 1.16 -10.70 -9.96
CA LEU A 24 1.00 -12.14 -9.82
C LEU A 24 0.41 -12.81 -11.06
N LEU A 25 -0.51 -12.15 -11.78
CA LEU A 25 -1.32 -12.81 -12.81
C LEU A 25 -0.98 -12.38 -14.25
N LEU A 26 -0.51 -11.15 -14.49
CA LEU A 26 -0.24 -10.71 -15.86
C LEU A 26 0.97 -11.42 -16.48
N SER A 27 0.95 -11.62 -17.79
CA SER A 27 2.07 -12.17 -18.54
C SER A 27 3.28 -11.23 -18.53
N LYS A 28 4.47 -11.77 -18.86
CA LYS A 28 5.72 -11.02 -18.99
C LYS A 28 5.55 -9.77 -19.86
N ASP A 29 4.98 -9.93 -21.04
CA ASP A 29 4.85 -8.84 -22.01
C ASP A 29 3.96 -7.71 -21.47
N ARG A 30 2.85 -8.06 -20.81
CA ARG A 30 1.97 -7.08 -20.17
C ARG A 30 2.67 -6.37 -19.02
N LEU A 31 3.45 -7.10 -18.22
CA LEU A 31 4.24 -6.53 -17.13
C LEU A 31 5.28 -5.53 -17.66
N GLN A 32 5.98 -5.86 -18.75
CA GLN A 32 6.96 -4.97 -19.37
C GLN A 32 6.30 -3.69 -19.91
N ILE A 33 5.11 -3.79 -20.50
CA ILE A 33 4.34 -2.63 -20.98
C ILE A 33 3.94 -1.71 -19.81
N ILE A 34 3.36 -2.26 -18.73
CA ILE A 34 2.86 -1.43 -17.62
C ILE A 34 3.98 -0.86 -16.76
N THR A 35 5.10 -1.59 -16.60
CA THR A 35 6.25 -1.14 -15.79
C THR A 35 7.25 -0.33 -16.60
N ARG A 36 7.12 -0.32 -17.94
CA ARG A 36 8.10 0.25 -18.89
C ARG A 36 9.51 -0.26 -18.65
N SER A 37 9.61 -1.51 -18.19
CA SER A 37 10.87 -2.15 -17.87
C SER A 37 11.27 -3.09 -18.99
N THR A 38 12.54 -3.06 -19.35
CA THR A 38 13.18 -4.04 -20.23
C THR A 38 13.66 -5.27 -19.47
N HIS A 39 13.43 -5.35 -18.15
CA HIS A 39 13.86 -6.51 -17.37
C HIS A 39 13.15 -7.78 -17.83
N GLU A 40 13.94 -8.79 -18.12
CA GLU A 40 13.44 -10.07 -18.59
C GLU A 40 12.96 -10.99 -17.47
N ASN A 41 13.37 -10.70 -16.22
CA ASN A 41 13.17 -11.60 -15.09
C ASN A 41 11.80 -11.40 -14.43
N VAL A 42 10.82 -12.19 -14.86
CA VAL A 42 9.45 -12.23 -14.32
C VAL A 42 9.42 -12.59 -12.83
N LEU A 43 10.42 -13.35 -12.34
CA LEU A 43 10.47 -13.80 -10.95
C LEU A 43 10.48 -12.61 -9.98
N PHE A 44 11.17 -11.53 -10.31
CA PHE A 44 11.22 -10.35 -9.45
C PHE A 44 9.83 -9.72 -9.25
N TYR A 45 9.05 -9.60 -10.33
CA TYR A 45 7.67 -9.13 -10.24
C TYR A 45 6.81 -10.06 -9.39
N ARG A 46 6.94 -11.39 -9.57
CA ARG A 46 6.17 -12.36 -8.77
C ARG A 46 6.52 -12.27 -7.28
N LEU A 47 7.80 -12.24 -6.94
CA LEU A 47 8.26 -12.12 -5.56
C LEU A 47 7.78 -10.81 -4.92
N TYR A 48 7.85 -9.70 -5.64
CA TYR A 48 7.30 -8.44 -5.17
C TYR A 48 5.78 -8.50 -4.99
N GLY A 49 5.05 -9.12 -5.93
CA GLY A 49 3.62 -9.39 -5.80
C GLY A 49 3.27 -10.19 -4.54
N VAL A 50 4.03 -11.26 -4.25
CA VAL A 50 3.86 -12.07 -3.03
C VAL A 50 4.13 -11.23 -1.78
N ALA A 51 5.18 -10.41 -1.77
CA ALA A 51 5.48 -9.52 -0.64
C ALA A 51 4.33 -8.53 -0.40
N ILE A 52 3.76 -7.95 -1.46
CA ILE A 52 2.58 -7.08 -1.35
C ILE A 52 1.40 -7.86 -0.79
N MET A 53 1.12 -9.07 -1.28
CA MET A 53 0.03 -9.89 -0.72
C MET A 53 0.21 -10.19 0.77
N ALA A 54 1.43 -10.50 1.22
CA ALA A 54 1.72 -10.69 2.64
C ALA A 54 1.43 -9.42 3.46
N LEU A 55 1.82 -8.24 2.96
CA LEU A 55 1.48 -6.97 3.58
C LEU A 55 -0.04 -6.75 3.62
N LEU A 56 -0.78 -7.11 2.56
CA LEU A 56 -2.23 -6.99 2.51
C LEU A 56 -2.94 -7.87 3.54
N VAL A 57 -2.45 -9.09 3.74
CA VAL A 57 -2.95 -9.99 4.79
C VAL A 57 -2.72 -9.37 6.17
N ALA A 58 -1.55 -8.79 6.42
CA ALA A 58 -1.25 -8.11 7.67
C ALA A 58 -2.13 -6.85 7.90
N TYR A 59 -2.40 -6.04 6.85
CA TYR A 59 -3.36 -4.94 6.97
C TYR A 59 -4.78 -5.46 7.24
N GLY A 60 -5.18 -6.55 6.58
CA GLY A 60 -6.49 -7.17 6.77
C GLY A 60 -6.70 -7.69 8.19
N SER A 61 -5.67 -8.28 8.80
CA SER A 61 -5.75 -8.78 10.18
C SER A 61 -5.88 -7.66 11.23
N ALA A 62 -5.52 -6.42 10.87
CA ALA A 62 -5.67 -5.26 11.74
C ALA A 62 -7.08 -4.67 11.76
N ILE A 63 -7.92 -5.01 10.78
CA ILE A 63 -9.27 -4.45 10.65
C ILE A 63 -10.17 -4.79 11.85
N PRO A 64 -10.26 -6.06 12.31
CA PRO A 64 -11.07 -6.39 13.49
C PRO A 64 -10.60 -5.67 14.74
N LEU A 65 -9.28 -5.54 14.94
CA LEU A 65 -8.71 -4.80 16.06
C LEU A 65 -9.09 -3.32 16.02
N ALA A 66 -8.99 -2.69 14.84
CA ALA A 66 -9.40 -1.31 14.65
C ALA A 66 -10.89 -1.10 14.94
N GLN A 67 -11.74 -2.05 14.57
CA GLN A 67 -13.18 -2.01 14.85
C GLN A 67 -13.52 -2.18 16.34
N GLN A 68 -12.64 -2.81 17.11
CA GLN A 68 -12.73 -2.93 18.57
C GLN A 68 -12.15 -1.72 19.31
N GLY A 69 -11.75 -0.66 18.59
CA GLY A 69 -11.13 0.52 19.20
C GLY A 69 -9.63 0.37 19.47
N HIS A 70 -8.97 -0.68 18.95
CA HIS A 70 -7.54 -0.89 19.15
C HIS A 70 -6.73 -0.39 17.95
N PHE A 71 -5.86 0.58 18.18
CA PHE A 71 -4.91 1.06 17.18
C PHE A 71 -3.69 0.14 17.10
N SER A 72 -3.44 -0.45 15.92
CA SER A 72 -2.30 -1.35 15.71
C SER A 72 -1.06 -0.58 15.25
N TRP A 73 -0.20 -0.23 16.22
CA TRP A 73 1.05 0.49 15.97
C TRP A 73 1.99 -0.23 15.01
N GLY A 74 2.14 -1.55 15.14
CA GLY A 74 2.99 -2.34 14.24
C GLY A 74 2.53 -2.25 12.78
N ILE A 75 1.21 -2.25 12.56
CA ILE A 75 0.63 -2.15 11.23
C ILE A 75 0.74 -0.73 10.68
N ALA A 76 0.55 0.29 11.53
CA ALA A 76 0.79 1.67 11.14
C ALA A 76 2.26 1.93 10.77
N MET A 77 3.22 1.40 11.54
CA MET A 77 4.66 1.47 11.26
C MET A 77 5.02 0.78 9.94
N MET A 78 4.56 -0.45 9.73
CA MET A 78 4.76 -1.19 8.49
C MET A 78 4.14 -0.44 7.28
N GLY A 79 2.95 0.13 7.49
CA GLY A 79 2.30 1.04 6.54
C GLY A 79 3.17 2.24 6.19
N LEU A 80 3.72 2.91 7.19
CA LEU A 80 4.56 4.08 7.03
C LEU A 80 5.83 3.73 6.25
N VAL A 81 6.57 2.70 6.66
CA VAL A 81 7.81 2.27 5.99
C VAL A 81 7.55 1.90 4.53
N SER A 82 6.51 1.11 4.26
CA SER A 82 6.20 0.66 2.89
C SER A 82 5.78 1.81 1.97
N ASN A 83 4.92 2.72 2.42
CA ASN A 83 4.46 3.83 1.59
C ASN A 83 5.49 4.94 1.46
N LEU A 84 6.22 5.28 2.53
CA LEU A 84 7.27 6.28 2.49
C LEU A 84 8.42 5.82 1.59
N GLY A 85 8.86 4.58 1.76
CA GLY A 85 9.86 3.97 0.87
C GLY A 85 9.39 3.93 -0.58
N GLY A 86 8.16 3.48 -0.83
CA GLY A 86 7.59 3.44 -2.17
C GLY A 86 7.45 4.82 -2.82
N SER A 87 6.92 5.80 -2.09
CA SER A 87 6.74 7.17 -2.56
C SER A 87 8.08 7.84 -2.86
N THR A 88 9.04 7.75 -1.94
CA THR A 88 10.37 8.35 -2.11
C THR A 88 11.10 7.75 -3.31
N LEU A 89 11.10 6.42 -3.47
CA LEU A 89 11.74 5.77 -4.62
C LEU A 89 11.06 6.14 -5.94
N LEU A 90 9.72 6.16 -5.99
CA LEU A 90 8.98 6.53 -7.21
C LEU A 90 9.14 8.02 -7.56
N PHE A 91 9.37 8.88 -6.58
CA PHE A 91 9.61 10.30 -6.81
C PHE A 91 11.04 10.56 -7.34
N HIS A 92 12.05 9.86 -6.80
CA HIS A 92 13.45 10.07 -7.18
C HIS A 92 13.87 9.30 -8.42
N LEU A 93 13.43 8.04 -8.54
CA LEU A 93 13.89 7.11 -9.58
C LEU A 93 12.84 6.90 -10.67
N GLY A 94 11.58 7.21 -10.37
CA GLY A 94 10.48 6.97 -11.27
C GLY A 94 10.44 7.93 -12.44
N LYS A 95 10.15 7.40 -13.64
CA LYS A 95 10.06 8.19 -14.87
C LYS A 95 8.63 8.22 -15.40
N GLY A 96 8.12 9.43 -15.65
CA GLY A 96 6.83 9.67 -16.30
C GLY A 96 5.63 9.86 -15.35
N LYS A 97 4.51 10.31 -15.93
CA LYS A 97 3.30 10.73 -15.19
C LYS A 97 2.74 9.65 -14.26
N GLN A 98 2.76 8.38 -14.69
CA GLN A 98 2.23 7.28 -13.89
C GLN A 98 3.01 7.08 -12.59
N SER A 99 4.35 7.20 -12.64
CA SER A 99 5.18 7.12 -11.44
C SER A 99 4.88 8.25 -10.47
N MET A 100 4.69 9.47 -10.99
CA MET A 100 4.33 10.63 -10.16
C MET A 100 2.96 10.44 -9.50
N VAL A 101 1.97 9.91 -10.21
CA VAL A 101 0.64 9.62 -9.65
C VAL A 101 0.74 8.60 -8.52
N LEU A 102 1.49 7.50 -8.72
CA LEU A 102 1.70 6.47 -7.69
C LEU A 102 2.51 7.01 -6.50
N ALA A 103 3.56 7.81 -6.77
CA ALA A 103 4.36 8.46 -5.73
C ALA A 103 3.51 9.38 -4.86
N SER A 104 2.66 10.22 -5.48
CA SER A 104 1.73 11.11 -4.78
C SER A 104 0.69 10.32 -3.98
N PHE A 105 0.15 9.23 -4.53
CA PHE A 105 -0.79 8.38 -3.82
C PHE A 105 -0.16 7.76 -2.57
N PHE A 106 1.00 7.12 -2.68
CA PHE A 106 1.69 6.55 -1.52
C PHE A 106 2.15 7.63 -0.53
N GLY A 107 2.56 8.80 -1.02
CA GLY A 107 2.88 9.95 -0.18
C GLY A 107 1.67 10.41 0.63
N PHE A 108 0.51 10.52 -0.01
CA PHE A 108 -0.75 10.86 0.65
C PHE A 108 -1.14 9.83 1.73
N ILE A 109 -1.05 8.53 1.41
CA ILE A 109 -1.29 7.47 2.41
C ILE A 109 -0.30 7.57 3.58
N THR A 110 0.96 7.94 3.32
CA THR A 110 1.96 8.15 4.38
C THR A 110 1.54 9.28 5.32
N ILE A 111 1.06 10.40 4.78
CA ILE A 111 0.57 11.53 5.57
C ILE A 111 -0.65 11.12 6.41
N LEU A 112 -1.60 10.39 5.82
CA LEU A 112 -2.77 9.89 6.55
C LEU A 112 -2.40 8.90 7.66
N LEU A 113 -1.39 8.05 7.44
CA LEU A 113 -0.88 7.14 8.47
C LEU A 113 -0.18 7.90 9.61
N LEU A 114 0.64 8.90 9.29
CA LEU A 114 1.24 9.77 10.30
C LEU A 114 0.18 10.47 11.13
N PHE A 115 -0.84 11.02 10.48
CA PHE A 115 -1.98 11.63 11.17
C PHE A 115 -2.71 10.61 12.06
N SER A 116 -2.94 9.41 11.55
CA SER A 116 -3.59 8.32 12.31
C SER A 116 -2.78 7.90 13.53
N MET A 117 -1.45 7.96 13.47
CA MET A 117 -0.62 7.67 14.61
C MET A 117 -0.65 8.78 15.67
N VAL A 118 -0.64 10.05 15.24
CA VAL A 118 -0.71 11.20 16.16
C VAL A 118 -2.07 11.25 16.87
N PHE A 119 -3.15 10.95 16.14
CA PHE A 119 -4.52 10.97 16.63
C PHE A 119 -5.11 9.56 16.75
N SER A 120 -4.33 8.63 17.30
CA SER A 120 -4.66 7.20 17.36
C SER A 120 -6.02 6.90 18.02
N ASP A 121 -6.35 7.58 19.11
CA ASP A 121 -7.64 7.42 19.79
C ASP A 121 -8.82 7.87 18.92
N ALA A 122 -8.67 8.98 18.19
CA ALA A 122 -9.72 9.52 17.34
C ALA A 122 -9.99 8.62 16.12
N VAL A 123 -8.95 8.09 15.47
CA VAL A 123 -9.10 7.34 14.22
C VAL A 123 -9.66 5.93 14.39
N VAL A 124 -9.67 5.41 15.61
CA VAL A 124 -10.33 4.13 15.96
C VAL A 124 -11.75 4.31 16.50
N THR A 125 -12.25 5.54 16.58
CA THR A 125 -13.68 5.76 16.87
C THR A 125 -14.55 5.38 15.66
N PRO A 126 -15.74 4.80 15.88
CA PRO A 126 -16.70 4.55 14.81
C PRO A 126 -17.20 5.85 14.18
N ILE A 127 -17.19 5.92 12.85
CA ILE A 127 -17.75 7.04 12.05
C ILE A 127 -19.28 6.87 11.87
N PHE A 128 -19.77 5.64 12.06
CA PHE A 128 -21.16 5.23 11.97
C PHE A 128 -21.43 4.21 13.07
#